data_AF-A0A7C1CHY4-F1
#
_entry.id   AF-A0A7C1CHY4-F1
#
_cell.length_a   1.000
_cell.length_b   1.000
_cell.length_c   1.000
_cell.angle_alpha   90.00
_cell.angle_beta   90.00
_cell.angle_gamma   90.00
#
_symmetry.space_group_name_H-M   'P 1'
#
loop_
_entity.id
_entity.type
_entity.pdbx_description
1 polymer ?
#
loop_
_entity_poly.entity_id
_entity_poly.type
_entity_poly.pdbx_seq_one_letter_code
_entity_poly.pdbx_strand_id
1 'polypeptide(L)'
;MSKAEALQVSSKIKEPKNLSDRISWLRNYYFQGANRAWNNEFTAWTTGTPWDVLFDEMTFYIVPETYAFLQTFRSSTHQAARPVKLHPSFWTWSLPERKAWFVKEVVVNYLPQEILPGDLIAGARFNIQTSMCWTQEEARHRDALIYGKHGARAAMKWFHDHGYGNSGATSGHLVPG
;
A
#
# COMPACT_ATOMS: atom_id res chain seq x y z
N MET A 1 -15.75 -40.05 18.78
CA MET A 1 -16.44 -38.77 18.55
C MET A 1 -16.72 -38.64 17.07
N SER A 2 -17.98 -38.72 16.67
CA SER A 2 -18.35 -38.65 15.26
C SER A 2 -18.26 -37.20 14.79
N LYS A 3 -17.89 -36.98 13.52
CA LYS A 3 -17.84 -35.66 12.86
C LYS A 3 -19.17 -34.86 12.93
N ALA A 4 -20.25 -35.45 13.43
CA ALA A 4 -21.59 -34.86 13.43
C ALA A 4 -21.87 -33.92 14.63
N GLU A 5 -21.17 -34.04 15.77
CA GLU A 5 -21.47 -33.21 16.96
C GLU A 5 -20.86 -31.80 16.89
N ALA A 6 -19.82 -31.59 16.08
CA ALA A 6 -19.18 -30.28 15.92
C ALA A 6 -20.00 -29.27 15.09
N LEU A 7 -21.10 -29.70 14.46
CA LEU A 7 -21.89 -28.89 13.52
C LEU A 7 -23.17 -28.26 14.13
N GLN A 8 -23.44 -28.44 15.43
CA GLN A 8 -24.73 -28.07 16.03
C GLN A 8 -24.74 -26.85 16.97
N VAL A 9 -23.65 -26.10 17.11
CA VAL A 9 -23.72 -24.80 17.78
C VAL A 9 -23.72 -23.72 16.71
N SER A 10 -24.92 -23.33 16.28
CA SER A 10 -25.14 -22.07 15.55
C SER A 10 -24.86 -20.90 16.50
N SER A 11 -23.60 -20.67 16.85
CA SER A 11 -23.19 -19.47 17.55
C SER A 11 -23.33 -18.28 16.61
N LYS A 12 -24.32 -17.42 16.89
CA LYS A 12 -24.43 -16.15 16.18
C LYS A 12 -23.18 -15.32 16.47
N ILE A 13 -22.56 -14.79 15.43
CA ILE A 13 -21.48 -13.81 15.57
C ILE A 13 -22.04 -12.61 16.34
N LYS A 14 -21.28 -12.10 17.32
CA LYS A 14 -21.69 -10.94 18.10
C LYS A 14 -21.86 -9.74 17.18
N GLU A 15 -23.06 -9.15 17.18
CA GLU A 15 -23.36 -7.95 16.42
C GLU A 15 -23.44 -6.71 17.32
N PRO A 16 -23.04 -5.53 16.81
CA PRO A 16 -23.24 -4.27 17.53
C PRO A 16 -24.74 -4.01 17.73
N LYS A 17 -25.09 -3.46 18.90
CA LYS A 17 -26.46 -3.07 19.26
C LYS A 17 -26.53 -1.57 19.54
N ASN A 18 -27.73 -1.00 19.48
CA ASN A 18 -28.00 0.41 19.82
C ASN A 18 -27.17 1.39 18.98
N LEU A 19 -26.91 1.06 17.72
CA LEU A 19 -26.28 1.97 16.78
C LEU A 19 -27.26 3.08 16.41
N SER A 20 -26.79 4.33 16.42
CA SER A 20 -27.57 5.43 15.83
C SER A 20 -27.73 5.22 14.32
N ASP A 21 -28.76 5.82 13.73
CA ASP A 21 -29.03 5.69 12.29
C ASP A 21 -27.81 6.03 11.42
N ARG A 22 -27.05 7.06 11.83
CA ARG A 22 -25.80 7.47 11.18
C ARG A 22 -24.75 6.34 11.18
N ILE A 23 -24.52 5.71 12.33
CA ILE A 23 -23.51 4.66 12.45
C ILE A 23 -23.99 3.38 11.76
N SER A 24 -25.28 3.06 11.84
CA SER A 24 -25.90 1.96 11.10
C SER A 24 -25.69 2.12 9.59
N TRP A 25 -25.92 3.31 9.05
CA TRP A 25 -25.70 3.61 7.63
C TRP A 25 -24.23 3.45 7.23
N LEU A 26 -23.29 4.10 7.95
CA LEU A 26 -21.85 4.04 7.66
C LEU A 26 -21.30 2.60 7.72
N ARG A 27 -21.74 1.83 8.73
CA ARG A 27 -21.38 0.42 8.86
C ARG A 27 -21.89 -0.40 7.68
N ASN A 28 -23.17 -0.24 7.33
CA ASN A 28 -23.76 -1.00 6.23
C ASN A 28 -23.11 -0.63 4.90
N TYR A 29 -22.80 0.65 4.68
CA TYR A 29 -22.03 1.10 3.52
C TYR A 29 -20.62 0.49 3.47
N TYR A 30 -19.90 0.45 4.60
CA TYR A 30 -18.59 -0.20 4.69
C TYR A 30 -18.64 -1.67 4.23
N PHE A 31 -19.64 -2.42 4.68
CA PHE A 31 -19.80 -3.85 4.36
C PHE A 31 -20.38 -4.14 2.97
N GLN A 32 -20.71 -3.14 2.16
CA GLN A 32 -21.02 -3.35 0.75
C GLN A 32 -19.80 -3.84 -0.05
N GLY A 33 -18.59 -3.63 0.47
CA GLY A 33 -17.34 -4.11 -0.15
C GLY A 33 -17.17 -3.55 -1.56
N ALA A 34 -17.04 -4.44 -2.54
CA ALA A 34 -16.86 -4.08 -3.95
C ALA A 34 -18.08 -3.41 -4.61
N ASN A 35 -19.25 -3.45 -3.97
CA ASN A 35 -20.46 -2.80 -4.51
C ASN A 35 -20.53 -1.29 -4.20
N ARG A 36 -19.57 -0.76 -3.44
CA ARG A 36 -19.47 0.67 -3.17
C ARG A 36 -19.11 1.41 -4.44
N ALA A 37 -19.59 2.64 -4.59
CA ALA A 37 -19.22 3.54 -5.69
C ALA A 37 -17.70 3.80 -5.77
N TRP A 38 -17.04 3.69 -4.62
CA TRP A 38 -15.58 3.67 -4.51
C TRP A 38 -15.13 2.81 -3.33
N ASN A 39 -13.94 2.25 -3.46
CA ASN A 39 -13.27 1.46 -2.45
C ASN A 39 -11.87 2.03 -2.17
N ASN A 40 -11.19 1.49 -1.16
CA ASN A 40 -9.85 1.96 -0.78
C ASN A 40 -8.75 1.28 -1.61
N GLU A 41 -8.94 1.20 -2.94
CA GLU A 41 -7.95 0.70 -3.89
C GLU A 41 -6.69 1.57 -3.91
N PHE A 42 -5.55 0.95 -4.26
CA PHE A 42 -4.33 1.69 -4.48
C PHE A 42 -4.45 2.59 -5.70
N THR A 43 -4.14 3.87 -5.54
CA THR A 43 -3.88 4.77 -6.66
C THR A 43 -2.37 4.88 -6.88
N ALA A 44 -1.92 4.94 -8.13
CA ALA A 44 -0.51 5.00 -8.48
C ALA A 44 -0.16 6.32 -9.18
N TRP A 45 0.94 6.97 -8.76
CA TRP A 45 1.33 8.30 -9.21
C TRP A 45 2.82 8.34 -9.55
N THR A 46 3.14 8.68 -10.81
CA THR A 46 4.49 8.61 -11.38
C THR A 46 5.03 10.01 -11.72
N THR A 47 6.35 10.16 -11.70
CA THR A 47 7.06 11.31 -12.29
C THR A 47 7.00 11.31 -13.82
N GLY A 48 6.61 10.18 -14.43
CA GLY A 48 6.58 9.98 -15.88
C GLY A 48 7.92 9.58 -16.48
N THR A 49 8.96 9.40 -15.66
CA THR A 49 10.27 8.94 -16.13
C THR A 49 10.25 7.43 -16.38
N PRO A 50 10.99 6.91 -17.38
CA PRO A 50 10.95 5.49 -17.74
C PRO A 50 11.63 4.57 -16.70
N TRP A 51 12.39 5.12 -15.76
CA TRP A 51 13.06 4.38 -14.69
C TRP A 51 12.31 4.46 -13.35
N ASP A 52 11.11 5.07 -13.33
CA ASP A 52 10.41 5.31 -12.08
C ASP A 52 10.03 4.01 -11.37
N VAL A 53 10.07 4.05 -10.04
CA VAL A 53 9.70 2.95 -9.16
C VAL A 53 8.66 3.50 -8.20
N LEU A 54 7.51 2.84 -8.12
CA LEU A 54 6.42 3.24 -7.21
C LEU A 54 6.24 2.22 -6.09
N PHE A 55 6.32 0.94 -6.45
CA PHE A 55 6.24 -0.16 -5.51
C PHE A 55 7.61 -0.47 -4.91
N ASP A 56 7.81 -0.14 -3.63
CA ASP A 56 9.00 -0.54 -2.90
C ASP A 56 8.80 -1.92 -2.26
N GLU A 57 9.33 -2.96 -2.90
CA GLU A 57 9.19 -4.35 -2.42
C GLU A 57 9.72 -4.57 -1.00
N MET A 58 10.67 -3.76 -0.52
CA MET A 58 11.24 -3.93 0.82
C MET A 58 10.20 -3.73 1.92
N THR A 59 9.18 -2.90 1.71
CA THR A 59 8.09 -2.70 2.69
C THR A 59 7.11 -3.87 2.72
N PHE A 60 7.21 -4.79 1.75
CA PHE A 60 6.34 -5.97 1.62
C PHE A 60 7.07 -7.28 1.90
N TYR A 61 8.34 -7.26 2.30
CA TYR A 61 9.07 -8.44 2.76
C TYR A 61 8.50 -9.03 4.06
N ILE A 62 7.56 -8.35 4.69
CA ILE A 62 6.79 -8.87 5.83
C ILE A 62 5.69 -9.85 5.39
N VAL A 63 5.29 -9.86 4.11
CA VAL A 63 4.12 -10.57 3.58
C VAL A 63 4.55 -11.63 2.55
N PRO A 64 4.77 -12.89 2.96
CA PRO A 64 5.23 -13.96 2.06
C PRO A 64 4.35 -14.19 0.84
N GLU A 65 3.05 -13.92 0.96
CA GLU A 65 2.07 -14.01 -0.12
C GLU A 65 2.41 -13.09 -1.30
N THR A 66 3.21 -12.04 -1.08
CA THR A 66 3.61 -11.10 -2.13
C THR A 66 4.85 -11.55 -2.90
N TYR A 67 5.65 -12.49 -2.40
CA TYR A 67 7.00 -12.77 -2.92
C TYR A 67 6.99 -13.25 -4.37
N ALA A 68 6.03 -14.11 -4.72
CA ALA A 68 5.85 -14.59 -6.08
C ALA A 68 5.43 -13.47 -7.06
N PHE A 69 4.95 -12.34 -6.55
CA PHE A 69 4.36 -11.25 -7.32
C PHE A 69 5.14 -9.94 -7.25
N LEU A 70 6.29 -9.86 -6.56
CA LEU A 70 7.02 -8.59 -6.38
C LEU A 70 7.33 -7.89 -7.72
N GLN A 71 7.76 -8.66 -8.72
CA GLN A 71 8.01 -8.11 -10.06
C GLN A 71 6.70 -7.70 -10.76
N THR A 72 5.65 -8.50 -10.60
CA THR A 72 4.32 -8.22 -11.14
C THR A 72 3.76 -6.94 -10.54
N PHE A 73 3.80 -6.77 -9.22
CA PHE A 73 3.36 -5.56 -8.53
C PHE A 73 4.17 -4.33 -8.92
N ARG A 74 5.50 -4.45 -9.03
CA ARG A 74 6.32 -3.34 -9.53
C ARG A 74 5.88 -2.90 -10.92
N SER A 75 5.72 -3.88 -11.83
CA SER A 75 5.41 -3.60 -13.23
C SER A 75 3.97 -3.10 -13.41
N SER A 76 3.00 -3.70 -12.72
CA SER A 76 1.58 -3.33 -12.82
C SER A 76 1.30 -1.99 -12.16
N THR A 77 1.95 -1.68 -11.01
CA THR A 77 1.81 -0.37 -10.35
C THR A 77 2.35 0.74 -11.25
N HIS A 78 3.49 0.53 -11.91
CA HIS A 78 4.03 1.50 -12.86
C HIS A 78 3.12 1.66 -14.09
N GLN A 79 2.57 0.57 -14.63
CA GLN A 79 1.64 0.63 -15.76
C GLN A 79 0.32 1.34 -15.42
N ALA A 80 -0.19 1.18 -14.20
CA ALA A 80 -1.41 1.84 -13.74
C ALA A 80 -1.18 3.29 -13.30
N ALA A 81 0.08 3.75 -13.27
CA ALA A 81 0.43 5.04 -12.70
C ALA A 81 0.01 6.21 -13.57
N ARG A 82 -0.51 7.26 -12.93
CA ARG A 82 -0.88 8.52 -13.57
C ARG A 82 0.25 9.53 -13.37
N PRO A 83 0.65 10.28 -14.41
CA PRO A 83 1.75 11.24 -14.29
C PRO A 83 1.32 12.45 -13.47
N VAL A 84 2.23 12.91 -12.61
CA VAL A 84 2.12 14.17 -11.85
C VAL A 84 2.97 15.23 -12.54
N LYS A 85 2.40 16.42 -12.76
CA LYS A 85 3.14 17.56 -13.29
C LYS A 85 4.17 18.04 -12.26
N LEU A 86 5.45 17.84 -12.56
CA LEU A 86 6.55 18.19 -11.66
C LEU A 86 6.81 19.70 -11.62
N HIS A 87 7.28 20.18 -10.47
CA HIS A 87 7.83 21.52 -10.35
C HIS A 87 9.06 21.69 -11.27
N PRO A 88 9.30 22.86 -11.89
CA PRO A 88 10.45 23.06 -12.78
C PRO A 88 11.81 22.72 -12.13
N SER A 89 11.96 23.01 -10.84
CA SER A 89 13.17 22.73 -10.06
C SER A 89 13.17 21.35 -9.39
N PHE A 90 12.23 20.46 -9.71
CA PHE A 90 12.04 19.21 -8.98
C PHE A 90 13.33 18.39 -8.85
N TRP A 91 14.11 18.29 -9.93
CA TRP A 91 15.34 17.51 -9.96
C TRP A 91 16.56 18.20 -9.33
N THR A 92 16.46 19.47 -8.94
CA THR A 92 17.54 20.17 -8.22
C THR A 92 17.46 19.97 -6.71
N TRP A 93 16.35 19.45 -6.21
CA TRP A 93 16.13 19.23 -4.78
C TRP A 93 16.73 17.90 -4.31
N SER A 94 17.02 17.83 -3.01
CA SER A 94 17.40 16.58 -2.36
C SER A 94 16.28 15.54 -2.48
N LEU A 95 16.62 14.25 -2.32
CA LEU A 95 15.62 13.18 -2.37
C LEU A 95 14.50 13.36 -1.32
N PRO A 96 14.77 13.72 -0.05
CA PRO A 96 13.72 13.98 0.93
C PRO A 96 12.75 15.10 0.49
N GLU A 97 13.28 16.19 -0.07
CA GLU A 97 12.47 17.30 -0.59
C GLU A 97 11.60 16.86 -1.78
N ARG A 98 12.18 16.10 -2.73
CA ARG A 98 11.43 15.52 -3.85
C ARG A 98 10.27 14.64 -3.36
N LYS A 99 10.54 13.71 -2.44
CA LYS A 99 9.51 12.81 -1.86
C LYS A 99 8.43 13.59 -1.12
N ALA A 100 8.81 14.51 -0.23
CA ALA A 100 7.86 15.30 0.55
C ALA A 100 6.97 16.16 -0.35
N TRP A 101 7.57 16.84 -1.33
CA TRP A 101 6.83 17.63 -2.30
C TRP A 101 5.89 16.76 -3.13
N PHE A 102 6.36 15.63 -3.66
CA PHE A 102 5.56 14.77 -4.53
C PHE A 102 4.35 14.18 -3.80
N VAL A 103 4.54 13.70 -2.56
CA VAL A 103 3.43 13.18 -1.74
C VAL A 103 2.43 14.29 -1.43
N LYS A 104 2.88 15.47 -1.01
CA LYS A 104 2.01 16.64 -0.80
C LYS A 104 1.23 16.97 -2.06
N GLU A 105 1.91 17.06 -3.20
CA GLU A 105 1.32 17.41 -4.49
C GLU A 105 0.21 16.43 -4.87
N VAL A 106 0.48 15.12 -4.77
CA VAL A 106 -0.52 14.06 -5.01
C VAL A 106 -1.72 14.23 -4.09
N VAL A 107 -1.50 14.35 -2.78
CA VAL A 107 -2.57 14.41 -1.78
C VAL A 107 -3.44 15.66 -1.95
N VAL A 108 -2.84 16.81 -2.25
CA VAL A 108 -3.56 18.08 -2.30
C VAL A 108 -4.24 18.30 -3.66
N ASN A 109 -3.58 17.94 -4.76
CA ASN A 109 -4.00 18.37 -6.11
C ASN A 109 -4.49 17.23 -7.00
N TYR A 110 -4.23 15.96 -6.68
CA TYR A 110 -4.55 14.83 -7.56
C TYR A 110 -5.51 13.81 -6.96
N LEU A 111 -5.49 13.60 -5.63
CA LEU A 111 -6.37 12.65 -4.98
C LEU A 111 -7.83 13.12 -5.01
N PRO A 112 -8.77 12.26 -5.44
CA PRO A 112 -10.19 12.56 -5.33
C PRO A 112 -10.60 12.72 -3.87
N GLN A 113 -11.34 13.79 -3.59
CA GLN A 113 -11.94 14.02 -2.29
C GLN A 113 -13.24 13.25 -2.18
N GLU A 114 -13.38 12.44 -1.12
CA GLU A 114 -14.60 11.68 -0.84
C GLU A 114 -15.05 12.00 0.58
N ILE A 115 -16.33 12.35 0.71
CA ILE A 115 -17.00 12.57 1.98
C ILE A 115 -18.32 11.81 1.94
N LEU A 116 -18.52 10.90 2.87
CA LEU A 116 -19.74 10.10 2.94
C LEU A 116 -20.85 10.86 3.66
N PRO A 117 -22.13 10.61 3.31
CA PRO A 117 -23.26 11.06 4.10
C PRO A 117 -23.12 10.67 5.57
N GLY A 118 -23.11 11.67 6.45
CA GLY A 118 -23.00 11.47 7.89
C GLY A 118 -21.57 11.26 8.41
N ASP A 119 -20.53 11.49 7.61
CA ASP A 119 -19.17 11.57 8.14
C ASP A 119 -19.05 12.69 9.18
N LEU A 120 -18.46 12.36 10.33
CA LEU A 120 -17.96 13.34 11.31
C LEU A 120 -16.43 13.47 11.25
N ILE A 121 -15.77 12.44 10.75
CA ILE A 121 -14.35 12.40 10.44
C ILE A 121 -14.26 12.05 8.97
N ALA A 122 -13.83 13.02 8.15
CA ALA A 122 -13.75 12.87 6.71
C ALA A 122 -12.33 12.48 6.28
N GLY A 123 -12.25 11.83 5.11
CA GLY A 123 -10.99 11.42 4.51
C GLY A 123 -11.02 9.99 4.02
N ALA A 124 -10.58 9.78 2.79
CA ALA A 124 -10.50 8.48 2.17
C ALA A 124 -9.44 8.45 1.07
N ARG A 125 -9.25 7.28 0.44
CA ARG A 125 -8.34 7.07 -0.70
C ARG A 125 -6.87 7.37 -0.39
N PHE A 126 -6.47 7.25 0.87
CA PHE A 126 -5.09 7.47 1.31
C PHE A 126 -4.12 6.34 0.91
N ASN A 127 -4.63 5.24 0.35
CA ASN A 127 -3.82 4.16 -0.21
C ASN A 127 -3.18 4.63 -1.52
N ILE A 128 -2.06 5.35 -1.41
CA ILE A 128 -1.30 5.86 -2.55
C ILE A 128 0.02 5.12 -2.72
N GLN A 129 0.32 4.75 -3.96
CA GLN A 129 1.64 4.33 -4.44
C GLN A 129 2.24 5.51 -5.18
N THR A 130 3.21 6.18 -4.58
CA THR A 130 3.87 7.35 -5.19
C THR A 130 5.26 6.98 -5.67
N SER A 131 5.70 7.63 -6.73
CA SER A 131 7.11 7.60 -7.18
C SER A 131 8.09 7.65 -6.01
N MET A 132 9.15 6.86 -6.13
CA MET A 132 10.33 6.94 -5.26
C MET A 132 11.18 8.17 -5.57
N CYS A 133 10.79 8.95 -6.58
CA CYS A 133 11.35 10.24 -6.96
C CYS A 133 12.84 10.19 -7.26
N TRP A 134 13.36 9.03 -7.68
CA TRP A 134 14.77 8.83 -7.95
C TRP A 134 15.18 9.39 -9.31
N THR A 135 16.42 9.88 -9.39
CA THR A 135 17.11 10.02 -10.67
C THR A 135 17.40 8.64 -11.26
N GLN A 136 17.74 8.59 -12.54
CA GLN A 136 18.10 7.32 -13.18
C GLN A 136 19.29 6.64 -12.48
N GLU A 137 20.25 7.44 -12.01
CA GLU A 137 21.42 6.93 -11.29
C GLU A 137 21.05 6.35 -9.92
N GLU A 138 20.23 7.06 -9.14
CA GLU A 138 19.72 6.60 -7.83
C GLU A 138 18.91 5.31 -7.98
N ALA A 139 18.03 5.24 -9.00
CA ALA A 139 17.24 4.04 -9.28
C ALA A 139 18.12 2.84 -9.63
N ARG A 140 19.14 3.04 -10.49
CA ARG A 140 20.10 2.00 -10.86
C ARG A 140 20.92 1.53 -9.65
N HIS A 141 21.36 2.46 -8.79
CA HIS A 141 22.08 2.12 -7.57
C HIS A 141 21.21 1.25 -6.66
N ARG A 142 19.97 1.66 -6.40
CA ARG A 142 19.02 0.90 -5.59
C ARG A 142 18.77 -0.48 -6.18
N ASP A 143 18.54 -0.58 -7.49
CA ASP A 143 18.25 -1.86 -8.14
C ASP A 143 19.43 -2.83 -8.07
N ALA A 144 20.68 -2.34 -8.08
CA ALA A 144 21.86 -3.17 -7.83
C ALA A 144 21.87 -3.77 -6.41
N LEU A 145 21.47 -2.99 -5.40
CA LEU A 145 21.38 -3.45 -4.00
C LEU A 145 20.24 -4.46 -3.77
N ILE A 146 19.21 -4.43 -4.61
CA ILE A 146 18.02 -5.27 -4.42
C ILE A 146 18.12 -6.55 -5.23
N TYR A 147 18.49 -6.43 -6.50
CA TYR A 147 18.52 -7.52 -7.48
C TYR A 147 19.89 -8.17 -7.64
N GLY A 148 20.93 -7.62 -7.01
CA GLY A 148 22.24 -8.25 -6.97
C GLY A 148 22.19 -9.66 -6.35
N LYS A 149 23.19 -10.49 -6.66
CA LYS A 149 23.30 -11.87 -6.16
C LYS A 149 23.23 -11.98 -4.63
N HIS A 150 23.71 -10.96 -3.93
CA HIS A 150 23.67 -10.83 -2.47
C HIS A 150 22.77 -9.68 -2.02
N GLY A 151 21.82 -9.28 -2.88
CA GLY A 151 20.92 -8.17 -2.64
C GLY A 151 19.78 -8.52 -1.70
N ALA A 152 19.00 -7.51 -1.32
CA ALA A 152 17.94 -7.65 -0.33
C ALA A 152 16.90 -8.70 -0.69
N ARG A 153 16.55 -8.86 -1.98
CA ARG A 153 15.58 -9.88 -2.42
C ARG A 153 16.11 -11.30 -2.23
N ALA A 154 17.39 -11.53 -2.51
CA ALA A 154 18.02 -12.83 -2.30
C ALA A 154 18.08 -13.18 -0.80
N ALA A 155 18.44 -12.21 0.04
CA ALA A 155 18.46 -12.40 1.50
C ALA A 155 17.06 -12.71 2.06
N MET A 156 16.05 -11.91 1.67
CA MET A 156 14.66 -12.16 2.05
C MET A 156 14.22 -13.58 1.65
N LYS A 157 14.49 -14.00 0.41
CA LYS A 157 14.10 -15.33 -0.06
C LYS A 157 14.81 -16.43 0.72
N TRP A 158 16.09 -16.25 1.01
CA TRP A 158 16.85 -17.21 1.80
C TRP A 158 16.23 -17.41 3.19
N PHE A 159 15.92 -16.33 3.91
CA PHE A 159 15.26 -16.44 5.23
C PHE A 159 13.90 -17.16 5.12
N HIS A 160 13.09 -16.77 4.14
CA HIS A 160 11.79 -17.41 3.88
C HIS A 160 11.91 -18.92 3.65
N ASP A 161 12.79 -19.33 2.73
CA ASP A 161 12.98 -20.74 2.34
C ASP A 161 13.55 -21.59 3.49
N HIS A 162 14.14 -20.97 4.52
CA HIS A 162 14.69 -21.63 5.71
C HIS A 162 13.77 -21.53 6.93
N GLY A 163 12.48 -21.28 6.72
CA GLY A 163 11.45 -21.44 7.76
C GLY A 163 11.18 -20.20 8.61
N TYR A 164 11.79 -19.05 8.31
CA TYR A 164 11.38 -17.79 8.94
C TYR A 164 9.99 -17.34 8.45
N GLY A 165 9.62 -17.74 7.23
CA GLY A 165 8.38 -17.34 6.58
C GLY A 165 8.42 -15.85 6.21
N ASN A 166 8.17 -15.02 7.21
CA ASN A 166 8.26 -13.58 7.13
C ASN A 166 9.72 -13.11 7.31
N SER A 167 10.19 -12.17 6.48
CA SER A 167 11.59 -11.72 6.51
C SER A 167 11.76 -10.21 6.33
N GLY A 168 10.72 -9.43 6.66
CA GLY A 168 10.71 -7.97 6.56
C GLY A 168 10.37 -7.31 7.90
N ALA A 169 10.51 -5.99 7.95
CA ALA A 169 10.03 -5.21 9.08
C ALA A 169 8.56 -4.83 8.87
N THR A 170 7.73 -4.90 9.92
CA THR A 170 6.36 -4.41 9.85
C THR A 170 6.39 -2.90 9.98
N SER A 171 6.11 -2.17 8.91
CA SER A 171 5.94 -0.72 8.96
C SER A 171 4.88 -0.35 10.00
N GLY A 172 5.20 0.59 10.90
CA GLY A 172 4.29 1.06 11.95
C GLY A 172 4.53 0.49 13.35
N HIS A 173 5.46 -0.45 13.53
CA HIS A 173 5.96 -0.79 14.87
C HIS A 173 7.02 0.24 15.26
N LEU A 174 6.60 1.34 15.89
CA LEU A 174 7.51 2.08 16.73
C LEU A 174 7.82 1.18 17.92
N VAL A 175 9.02 0.59 17.97
CA VAL A 175 9.53 0.05 19.23
C VAL A 175 9.84 1.29 20.07
N PRO A 176 9.10 1.56 21.16
CA PRO A 176 9.50 2.62 22.07
C PRO A 176 10.85 2.22 22.64
N GLY A 177 11.86 3.06 22.42
CA GLY A 177 13.14 2.99 23.13
C GLY A 177 13.01 3.54 24.53
#